data_AF-G9JQG0-F1
#
_entry.id   AF-G9JQG0-F1
#
_cell.length_a   1.000
_cell.length_b   1.000
_cell.length_c   1.000
_cell.angle_alpha   90.00
_cell.angle_beta   90.00
_cell.angle_gamma   90.00
#
_symmetry.space_group_name_H-M   'P 1'
#
loop_
_entity.id
_entity.type
_entity.pdbx_description
1 polymer ?
#
loop_
_entity_poly.entity_id
_entity_poly.type
_entity_poly.pdbx_seq_one_letter_code
_entity_poly.pdbx_strand_id
1 'polypeptide(L)'
;VTGNTSEGSQSMEDVSNWPLESDTGLGFVCSRYFGTTVALGLSFVSFISPLAMVVLPKLGFFPGLSDNKAIQPSQIIQLLSCTAECKGILLSIAFKLVLLAIGIWAVFLRPRNSVLPRIFVFRAMMLVILAVCSFSYWLFYFVQINEATKALSVGEEAMDYTSLVSYVSSFGDTLIFIHYVGVILMEIRHLEPVYYIKIVRSPDGESRSYSIGQLSIQRAAVWVLQKYYTEFTIY
;
A
#
# COMPACT_ATOMS: atom_id res chain seq x y z
N VAL A 1 -9.04 60.87 -28.53
CA VAL A 1 -8.19 59.65 -28.45
C VAL A 1 -8.29 59.13 -27.04
N THR A 2 -9.17 58.16 -26.82
CA THR A 2 -9.53 57.62 -25.50
C THR A 2 -8.50 56.61 -25.04
N GLY A 3 -8.05 56.76 -23.79
CA GLY A 3 -7.04 55.92 -23.16
C GLY A 3 -7.49 54.47 -23.04
N ASN A 4 -6.58 53.57 -23.38
CA ASN A 4 -6.71 52.13 -23.18
C ASN A 4 -5.93 51.77 -21.91
N THR A 5 -6.59 51.83 -20.75
CA THR A 5 -6.08 51.24 -19.50
C THR A 5 -6.55 49.80 -19.45
N SER A 6 -5.59 48.87 -19.44
CA SER A 6 -5.83 47.44 -19.31
C SER A 6 -6.45 47.11 -17.93
N GLU A 7 -7.76 46.92 -17.88
CA GLU A 7 -8.52 46.46 -16.71
C GLU A 7 -8.32 44.95 -16.44
N GLY A 8 -7.06 44.53 -16.26
CA GLY A 8 -6.70 43.11 -16.14
C GLY A 8 -5.76 42.79 -14.98
N SER A 9 -5.40 43.74 -14.13
CA SER A 9 -4.66 43.45 -12.89
C SER A 9 -5.67 43.03 -11.83
N GLN A 10 -6.03 41.74 -11.78
CA GLN A 10 -6.61 41.18 -10.57
C GLN A 10 -5.55 41.31 -9.47
N SER A 11 -5.81 42.23 -8.56
CA SER A 11 -4.95 42.51 -7.42
C SER A 11 -4.85 41.28 -6.52
N MET A 12 -3.63 40.90 -6.13
CA MET A 12 -3.40 39.86 -5.12
C MET A 12 -3.93 40.25 -3.73
N GLU A 13 -4.35 41.49 -3.54
CA GLU A 13 -4.96 42.00 -2.30
C GLU A 13 -6.28 41.28 -2.00
N ASP A 14 -7.05 40.86 -3.01
CA ASP A 14 -8.32 40.13 -2.83
C ASP A 14 -8.13 38.68 -2.35
N VAL A 15 -6.91 38.12 -2.46
CA VAL A 15 -6.59 36.77 -1.93
C VAL A 15 -6.51 36.80 -0.41
N SER A 16 -6.18 37.95 0.19
CA SER A 16 -6.19 38.12 1.65
C SER A 16 -7.59 38.11 2.24
N ASN A 17 -8.61 38.37 1.41
CA ASN A 17 -10.02 38.40 1.79
C ASN A 17 -10.73 37.05 1.57
N TRP A 18 -10.01 36.05 1.05
CA TRP A 18 -10.49 34.68 1.14
C TRP A 18 -10.55 34.33 2.62
N PRO A 19 -11.72 33.92 3.14
CA PRO A 19 -11.75 33.37 4.49
C PRO A 19 -10.84 32.15 4.47
N LEU A 20 -9.62 32.30 4.98
CA LEU A 20 -8.86 31.20 5.55
C LEU A 20 -9.64 30.82 6.80
N GLU A 21 -10.80 30.18 6.60
CA GLU A 21 -11.40 29.39 7.65
C GLU A 21 -10.32 28.36 7.95
N SER A 22 -9.69 28.52 9.10
CA SER A 22 -8.74 27.54 9.60
C SER A 22 -9.54 26.27 9.80
N ASP A 23 -9.58 25.43 8.77
CA ASP A 23 -10.14 24.07 8.78
C ASP A 23 -9.24 23.17 9.65
N THR A 24 -8.98 23.62 10.89
CA THR A 24 -8.33 22.91 11.98
C THR A 24 -9.33 22.01 12.71
N GLY A 25 -10.49 21.74 12.11
CA GLY A 25 -11.45 20.77 12.61
C GLY A 25 -10.82 19.38 12.68
N LEU A 26 -10.95 18.71 13.84
CA LEU A 26 -10.53 17.33 14.05
C LEU A 26 -11.02 16.37 12.95
N GLY A 27 -12.16 16.64 12.31
CA GLY A 27 -12.68 15.88 11.17
C GLY A 27 -11.84 15.97 9.90
N PHE A 28 -11.24 17.13 9.60
CA PHE A 28 -10.37 17.32 8.43
C PHE A 28 -8.98 16.71 8.64
N VAL A 29 -8.45 16.82 9.86
CA VAL A 29 -7.20 16.14 10.26
C VAL A 29 -7.41 14.63 10.27
N CYS A 30 -8.53 14.14 10.84
CA CYS A 30 -8.87 12.73 10.84
C CYS A 30 -9.01 12.19 9.41
N SER A 31 -9.74 12.86 8.51
CA SER A 31 -9.88 12.41 7.12
C SER A 31 -8.54 12.38 6.37
N ARG A 32 -7.63 13.32 6.65
CA ARG A 32 -6.29 13.40 6.04
C ARG A 32 -5.38 12.25 6.47
N TYR A 33 -5.39 11.87 7.74
CA TYR A 33 -4.55 10.77 8.24
C TYR A 33 -5.20 9.41 8.07
N PHE A 34 -6.54 9.32 8.07
CA PHE A 34 -7.29 8.06 7.99
C PHE A 34 -6.85 7.19 6.82
N GLY A 35 -6.76 7.75 5.60
CA GLY A 35 -6.34 6.98 4.42
C GLY A 35 -4.90 6.46 4.51
N THR A 36 -4.01 7.17 5.19
CA THR A 36 -2.61 6.72 5.38
C THR A 36 -2.52 5.69 6.51
N THR A 37 -3.25 5.89 7.61
CA THR A 37 -3.32 4.94 8.73
C THR A 37 -3.91 3.61 8.30
N VAL A 38 -5.03 3.63 7.56
CA VAL A 38 -5.66 2.40 7.02
C VAL A 38 -4.71 1.69 6.06
N ALA A 39 -4.02 2.42 5.19
CA ALA A 39 -3.04 1.82 4.28
C ALA A 39 -1.89 1.13 5.04
N LEU A 40 -1.30 1.81 6.04
CA LEU A 40 -0.22 1.25 6.85
C LEU A 40 -0.69 0.04 7.66
N GLY A 41 -1.86 0.14 8.29
CA GLY A 41 -2.45 -0.96 9.05
C GLY A 41 -2.70 -2.18 8.18
N LEU A 42 -3.34 -1.99 7.02
CA LEU A 42 -3.62 -3.09 6.10
C LEU A 42 -2.33 -3.72 5.56
N SER A 43 -1.36 -2.92 5.13
CA SER A 43 -0.07 -3.44 4.66
C SER A 43 0.69 -4.21 5.74
N PHE A 44 0.65 -3.73 6.99
CA PHE A 44 1.26 -4.43 8.12
C PHE A 44 0.58 -5.76 8.39
N VAL A 45 -0.76 -5.79 8.43
CA VAL A 45 -1.53 -7.03 8.62
C VAL A 45 -1.24 -8.02 7.50
N SER A 46 -1.26 -7.58 6.24
CA SER A 46 -0.95 -8.44 5.10
C SER A 46 0.49 -8.97 5.13
N PHE A 47 1.46 -8.19 5.61
CA PHE A 47 2.85 -8.63 5.76
C PHE A 47 3.02 -9.72 6.83
N ILE A 48 2.33 -9.59 7.96
CA ILE A 48 2.39 -10.58 9.06
C ILE A 48 1.55 -11.83 8.77
N SER A 49 0.54 -11.73 7.89
CA SER A 49 -0.41 -12.81 7.62
C SER A 49 0.24 -14.13 7.15
N PRO A 50 1.20 -14.17 6.19
CA PRO A 50 1.86 -15.42 5.81
C PRO A 50 2.61 -16.09 6.98
N LEU A 51 3.26 -15.29 7.83
CA LEU A 51 3.95 -15.82 9.02
C LEU A 51 2.94 -16.41 10.01
N ALA A 52 1.83 -15.72 10.26
CA ALA A 52 0.76 -16.20 11.11
C ALA A 52 0.19 -17.52 10.59
N MET A 53 -0.12 -17.64 9.29
CA MET A 53 -0.68 -18.86 8.69
C MET A 53 0.23 -20.08 8.83
N VAL A 54 1.56 -19.90 8.81
CA VAL A 54 2.54 -20.99 9.01
C VAL A 54 2.68 -21.37 10.49
N VAL A 55 2.65 -20.39 11.38
CA VAL A 55 2.94 -20.58 12.82
C VAL A 55 1.70 -21.03 13.60
N LEU A 56 0.49 -20.59 13.23
CA LEU A 56 -0.75 -20.91 13.96
C LEU A 56 -1.00 -22.41 14.17
N PRO A 57 -0.78 -23.30 13.19
CA PRO A 57 -0.93 -24.75 13.40
C PRO A 57 0.11 -25.33 14.37
N LYS A 58 1.31 -24.73 14.45
CA LYS A 58 2.39 -25.17 15.35
C LYS A 58 2.08 -24.81 16.81
N LEU A 59 1.33 -23.74 17.03
CA LEU A 59 0.95 -23.25 18.36
C LEU A 59 -0.31 -23.90 18.93
N GLY A 60 -1.03 -24.70 18.13
CA GLY A 60 -2.27 -25.36 18.58
C GLY A 60 -3.41 -24.39 18.91
N PHE A 61 -3.39 -23.17 18.36
CA PHE A 61 -4.33 -22.09 18.69
C PHE A 61 -5.76 -22.27 18.13
N PHE A 62 -6.06 -23.40 17.49
CA PHE A 62 -7.38 -23.62 16.90
C PHE A 62 -8.38 -24.14 17.95
N PRO A 63 -9.47 -23.41 18.23
CA PRO A 63 -10.43 -23.79 19.27
C PRO A 63 -11.10 -25.16 19.01
N GLY A 64 -11.25 -25.59 17.76
CA GLY A 64 -11.74 -26.94 17.41
C GLY A 64 -10.76 -28.08 17.73
N LEU A 65 -9.46 -27.79 17.86
CA LEU A 65 -8.43 -28.73 18.32
C LEU A 65 -8.35 -28.77 19.86
N SER A 66 -8.69 -27.67 20.54
CA SER A 66 -8.64 -27.53 22.00
C SER A 66 -9.78 -28.26 22.73
N ASP A 67 -10.98 -28.31 22.15
CA ASP A 67 -12.12 -29.02 22.77
C ASP A 67 -11.96 -30.55 22.70
N ASN A 68 -11.18 -31.05 21.75
CA ASN A 68 -10.87 -32.45 21.62
C ASN A 68 -9.56 -32.77 22.36
N LYS A 69 -9.68 -33.01 23.68
CA LYS A 69 -8.62 -33.49 24.60
C LYS A 69 -7.89 -34.79 24.16
N ALA A 70 -8.14 -35.30 22.96
CA ALA A 70 -7.68 -36.58 22.45
C ALA A 70 -6.36 -36.52 21.63
N ILE A 71 -5.89 -35.34 21.20
CA ILE A 71 -4.71 -35.27 20.35
C ILE A 71 -3.47 -34.99 21.22
N GLN A 72 -2.64 -36.02 21.42
CA GLN A 72 -1.37 -35.87 22.10
C GLN A 72 -0.45 -34.90 21.34
N PRO A 73 0.33 -34.04 22.03
CA PRO A 73 1.26 -33.10 21.40
C PRO A 73 2.34 -33.80 20.55
N SER A 74 2.60 -35.10 20.81
CA SER A 74 3.52 -35.92 20.02
C SER A 74 3.03 -36.25 18.61
N GLN A 75 1.71 -36.40 18.38
CA GLN A 75 1.16 -36.66 17.05
C GLN A 75 1.12 -35.40 16.19
N ILE A 76 0.90 -34.23 16.79
CA ILE A 76 1.01 -32.94 16.09
C ILE A 76 2.43 -32.77 15.55
N ILE A 77 3.46 -33.07 16.35
CA ILE A 77 4.88 -32.94 15.94
C ILE A 77 5.24 -33.88 14.79
N GLN A 78 4.69 -35.10 14.76
CA GLN A 78 4.90 -36.04 13.65
C GLN A 78 4.14 -35.63 12.38
N LEU A 79 2.91 -35.16 12.50
CA LEU A 79 2.11 -34.67 11.36
C LEU A 79 2.66 -33.36 10.77
N LEU A 80 3.32 -32.56 11.61
CA LEU A 80 4.03 -31.34 11.23
C LEU A 80 5.51 -31.58 10.86
N SER A 81 5.94 -32.84 10.74
CA SER A 81 7.29 -33.17 10.30
C SER A 81 7.45 -32.77 8.83
N CYS A 82 8.29 -31.76 8.62
CA CYS A 82 8.48 -31.11 7.34
C CYS A 82 9.61 -31.82 6.60
N THR A 83 9.29 -32.43 5.45
CA THR A 83 10.25 -33.05 4.54
C THR A 83 11.20 -32.00 3.94
N ALA A 84 12.27 -32.45 3.27
CA ALA A 84 13.24 -31.54 2.65
C ALA A 84 12.59 -30.55 1.66
N GLU A 85 11.56 -30.98 0.94
CA GLU A 85 10.79 -30.15 0.01
C GLU A 85 10.06 -29.01 0.74
N CYS A 86 9.35 -29.32 1.82
CA CYS A 86 8.65 -28.35 2.65
C CYS A 86 9.61 -27.31 3.26
N LYS A 87 10.83 -27.72 3.66
CA LYS A 87 11.86 -26.79 4.15
C LYS A 87 12.32 -25.80 3.06
N GLY A 88 12.39 -26.26 1.81
CA GLY A 88 12.69 -25.41 0.66
C GLY A 88 11.62 -24.35 0.42
N ILE A 89 10.33 -24.71 0.55
CA ILE A 89 9.23 -23.76 0.40
C ILE A 89 9.23 -22.74 1.55
N LEU A 90 9.51 -23.17 2.78
CA LEU A 90 9.62 -22.27 3.93
C LEU A 90 10.74 -21.23 3.74
N LEU A 91 11.89 -21.67 3.21
CA LEU A 91 13.00 -20.79 2.87
C LEU A 91 12.60 -19.79 1.76
N SER A 92 11.85 -20.25 0.75
CA SER A 92 11.29 -19.38 -0.29
C SER A 92 10.37 -18.30 0.29
N ILE A 93 9.48 -18.65 1.21
CA ILE A 93 8.61 -17.70 1.91
C ILE A 93 9.44 -16.65 2.65
N ALA A 94 10.50 -17.05 3.36
CA ALA A 94 11.37 -16.12 4.07
C ALA A 94 11.99 -15.09 3.12
N PHE A 95 12.55 -15.54 1.99
CA PHE A 95 13.11 -14.62 0.98
C PHE A 95 12.05 -13.71 0.36
N LYS A 96 10.86 -14.23 0.05
CA LYS A 96 9.72 -13.44 -0.46
C LYS A 96 9.32 -12.34 0.50
N LEU A 97 9.23 -12.63 1.80
CA LEU A 97 8.91 -11.63 2.82
C LEU A 97 10.01 -10.58 2.96
N VAL A 98 11.29 -10.97 2.88
CA VAL A 98 12.41 -10.01 2.87
C VAL A 98 12.33 -9.08 1.66
N LEU A 99 12.10 -9.61 0.46
CA LEU A 99 11.94 -8.81 -0.76
C LEU A 99 10.73 -7.87 -0.65
N LEU A 100 9.61 -8.35 -0.12
CA LEU A 100 8.42 -7.53 0.10
C LEU A 100 8.70 -6.42 1.13
N ALA A 101 9.44 -6.70 2.21
CA ALA A 101 9.83 -5.71 3.20
C ALA A 101 10.73 -4.62 2.58
N ILE A 102 11.70 -5.00 1.74
CA ILE A 102 12.55 -4.06 1.00
C ILE A 102 11.69 -3.20 0.06
N GLY A 103 10.74 -3.80 -0.66
CA GLY A 103 9.82 -3.08 -1.53
C GLY A 103 8.94 -2.08 -0.77
N ILE A 104 8.37 -2.49 0.36
CA ILE A 104 7.60 -1.60 1.24
C ILE A 104 8.47 -0.44 1.74
N TRP A 105 9.71 -0.73 2.16
CA TRP A 105 10.64 0.29 2.61
C TRP A 105 11.02 1.28 1.50
N ALA A 106 11.37 0.78 0.33
CA ALA A 106 11.78 1.61 -0.81
C ALA A 106 10.65 2.55 -1.28
N VAL A 107 9.40 2.09 -1.27
CA VAL A 107 8.26 2.84 -1.82
C VAL A 107 7.57 3.70 -0.76
N PHE A 108 7.34 3.18 0.44
CA PHE A 108 6.51 3.84 1.45
C PHE A 108 7.30 4.53 2.57
N LEU A 109 8.52 4.07 2.89
CA LEU A 109 9.37 4.69 3.92
C LEU A 109 10.32 5.76 3.35
N ARG A 110 10.41 5.88 2.01
CA ARG A 110 11.08 7.02 1.38
C ARG A 110 10.31 8.30 1.70
N PRO A 111 10.97 9.34 2.26
CA PRO A 111 10.29 10.58 2.61
C PRO A 111 9.64 11.20 1.37
N ARG A 112 8.32 11.32 1.39
CA ARG A 112 7.58 12.07 0.37
C ARG A 112 7.65 13.55 0.73
N ASN A 113 8.38 14.31 -0.08
CA ASN A 113 8.56 15.77 0.08
C ASN A 113 7.23 16.57 0.08
N SER A 114 6.11 15.96 -0.32
CA SER A 114 4.79 16.58 -0.20
C SER A 114 3.68 15.53 -0.01
N VAL A 115 3.02 15.57 1.14
CA VAL A 115 1.83 14.75 1.43
C VAL A 115 0.60 15.50 0.94
N LEU A 116 0.26 15.33 -0.35
CA LEU A 116 -1.01 15.84 -0.88
C LEU A 116 -2.17 14.96 -0.38
N PRO A 117 -3.29 15.55 0.07
CA PRO A 117 -4.39 14.86 0.73
C PRO A 117 -5.33 14.09 -0.22
N ARG A 118 -5.07 14.06 -1.53
CA ARG A 118 -5.92 13.28 -2.45
C ARG A 118 -5.53 11.80 -2.45
N ILE A 119 -6.52 10.96 -2.14
CA ILE A 119 -6.50 9.52 -2.38
C ILE A 119 -6.23 9.32 -3.87
N PHE A 120 -5.02 8.90 -4.23
CA PHE A 120 -4.75 8.45 -5.58
C PHE A 120 -5.66 7.25 -5.84
N VAL A 121 -6.52 7.35 -6.87
CA VAL A 121 -7.45 6.26 -7.24
C VAL A 121 -6.70 4.94 -7.40
N PHE A 122 -5.49 4.98 -7.97
CA PHE A 122 -4.59 3.83 -8.04
C PHE A 122 -4.19 3.29 -6.66
N ARG A 123 -3.81 4.14 -5.70
CA ARG A 123 -3.47 3.70 -4.35
C ARG A 123 -4.67 3.07 -3.63
N ALA A 124 -5.86 3.66 -3.77
CA ALA A 124 -7.08 3.07 -3.21
C ALA A 124 -7.42 1.72 -3.86
N MET A 125 -7.35 1.64 -5.19
CA MET A 125 -7.58 0.41 -5.95
C MET A 125 -6.60 -0.70 -5.52
N MET A 126 -5.31 -0.39 -5.37
CA MET A 126 -4.32 -1.33 -4.86
C MET A 126 -4.62 -1.80 -3.43
N LEU A 127 -5.07 -0.90 -2.55
CA LEU A 127 -5.46 -1.27 -1.17
C LEU A 127 -6.72 -2.13 -1.13
N VAL A 128 -7.70 -1.86 -2.00
CA VAL A 128 -8.91 -2.68 -2.13
C VAL A 128 -8.55 -4.08 -2.62
N ILE A 129 -7.70 -4.20 -3.66
CA ILE A 129 -7.21 -5.50 -4.15
C ILE A 129 -6.45 -6.24 -3.04
N LEU A 130 -5.55 -5.55 -2.33
CA LEU A 130 -4.82 -6.14 -1.21
C LEU A 130 -5.76 -6.66 -0.11
N ALA A 131 -6.79 -5.88 0.24
CA ALA A 131 -7.78 -6.27 1.25
C ALA A 131 -8.60 -7.49 0.80
N VAL A 132 -9.13 -7.48 -0.42
CA VAL A 132 -9.94 -8.58 -0.97
C VAL A 132 -9.11 -9.86 -1.06
N CYS A 133 -7.89 -9.78 -1.58
CA CYS A 133 -6.98 -10.93 -1.64
C CYS A 133 -6.62 -11.43 -0.24
N SER A 134 -6.20 -10.55 0.68
CA SER A 134 -5.85 -10.97 2.04
C SER A 134 -7.04 -11.64 2.73
N PHE A 135 -8.23 -11.07 2.60
CA PHE A 135 -9.45 -11.62 3.17
C PHE A 135 -9.83 -12.97 2.57
N SER A 136 -9.76 -13.14 1.25
CA SER A 136 -10.08 -14.42 0.60
C SER A 136 -9.10 -15.51 1.03
N TYR A 137 -7.79 -15.23 1.06
CA TYR A 137 -6.80 -16.19 1.54
C TYR A 137 -7.02 -16.60 2.99
N TRP A 138 -7.38 -15.65 3.87
CA TRP A 138 -7.73 -15.98 5.25
C TRP A 138 -8.98 -16.85 5.37
N LEU A 139 -10.04 -16.56 4.61
CA LEU A 139 -11.25 -17.38 4.61
C LEU A 139 -10.98 -18.82 4.18
N PHE A 140 -10.28 -18.99 3.05
CA PHE A 140 -9.92 -20.33 2.56
C PHE A 140 -9.01 -21.07 3.55
N TYR A 141 -8.06 -20.37 4.17
CA TYR A 141 -7.24 -20.93 5.24
C TYR A 141 -8.09 -21.44 6.42
N PHE A 142 -9.05 -20.65 6.89
CA PHE A 142 -9.93 -21.08 7.98
C PHE A 142 -10.77 -22.30 7.61
N VAL A 143 -11.33 -22.34 6.40
CA VAL A 143 -12.08 -23.51 5.90
C VAL A 143 -11.17 -24.75 5.88
N GLN A 144 -9.97 -24.61 5.30
CA GLN A 144 -9.00 -25.69 5.17
C GLN A 144 -8.60 -26.28 6.53
N ILE A 145 -8.31 -25.43 7.52
CA ILE A 145 -7.98 -25.89 8.88
C ILE A 145 -9.17 -26.55 9.58
N ASN A 146 -10.37 -26.01 9.42
CA ASN A 146 -11.58 -26.59 10.02
C ASN A 146 -11.90 -27.96 9.43
N GLU A 147 -11.74 -28.14 8.12
CA GLU A 147 -11.90 -29.43 7.44
C GLU A 147 -10.81 -30.42 7.87
N ALA A 148 -9.55 -30.00 7.93
CA ALA A 148 -8.45 -30.82 8.42
C ALA A 148 -8.69 -31.31 9.87
N THR A 149 -9.25 -30.45 10.72
CA THR A 149 -9.57 -30.79 12.11
C THR A 149 -10.71 -31.81 12.18
N LYS A 150 -11.74 -31.68 11.33
CA LYS A 150 -12.83 -32.65 11.24
C LYS A 150 -12.36 -34.01 10.73
N ALA A 151 -11.56 -34.04 9.67
CA ALA A 151 -10.98 -35.27 9.13
C ALA A 151 -10.17 -36.03 10.20
N LEU A 152 -9.37 -35.30 10.97
CA LEU A 152 -8.60 -35.86 12.08
C LEU A 152 -9.49 -36.45 13.20
N SER A 153 -10.63 -35.81 13.50
CA SER A 153 -11.60 -36.35 14.49
C SER A 153 -12.31 -37.63 14.05
N VAL A 154 -12.40 -37.84 12.73
CA VAL A 154 -13.02 -39.03 12.11
C VAL A 154 -11.99 -40.17 11.91
N GLY A 155 -10.69 -39.89 12.13
CA GLY A 155 -9.61 -40.85 11.93
C GLY A 155 -9.17 -40.99 10.47
N GLU A 156 -9.54 -40.04 9.62
CA GLU A 156 -9.09 -39.95 8.23
C GLU A 156 -7.70 -39.30 8.15
N GLU A 157 -6.94 -39.60 7.10
CA GLU A 157 -5.61 -39.01 6.90
C GLU A 157 -5.72 -37.49 6.84
N ALA A 158 -5.08 -36.83 7.81
CA ALA A 158 -5.10 -35.39 7.92
C ALA A 158 -4.25 -34.73 6.83
N MET A 159 -4.55 -33.46 6.54
CA MET A 159 -3.87 -32.69 5.50
C MET A 159 -2.35 -32.61 5.69
N ASP A 160 -1.61 -32.86 4.61
CA ASP A 160 -0.15 -32.69 4.57
C ASP A 160 0.27 -31.24 4.84
N TYR A 161 1.18 -31.06 5.79
CA TYR A 161 1.76 -29.76 6.12
C TYR A 161 2.46 -29.09 4.92
N THR A 162 3.00 -29.88 3.99
CA THR A 162 3.59 -29.37 2.73
C THR A 162 2.58 -28.61 1.88
N SER A 163 1.33 -29.09 1.80
CA SER A 163 0.26 -28.43 1.04
C SER A 163 -0.14 -27.10 1.67
N LEU A 164 -0.17 -27.03 2.99
CA LEU A 164 -0.39 -25.79 3.74
C LEU A 164 0.73 -24.77 3.47
N VAL A 165 1.99 -25.19 3.58
CA VAL A 165 3.14 -24.32 3.34
C VAL A 165 3.18 -23.85 1.88
N SER A 166 2.82 -24.72 0.93
CA SER A 166 2.68 -24.36 -0.50
C SER A 166 1.59 -23.30 -0.70
N TYR A 167 0.42 -23.47 -0.06
CA TYR A 167 -0.66 -22.50 -0.09
C TYR A 167 -0.23 -21.12 0.44
N VAL A 168 0.47 -21.08 1.57
CA VAL A 168 1.02 -19.82 2.11
C VAL A 168 2.08 -19.22 1.19
N SER A 169 2.89 -20.04 0.53
CA SER A 169 3.86 -19.57 -0.48
C SER A 169 3.16 -18.87 -1.64
N SER A 170 2.05 -19.42 -2.14
CA SER A 170 1.23 -18.79 -3.18
C SER A 170 0.62 -17.46 -2.71
N PHE A 171 0.20 -17.36 -1.45
CA PHE A 171 -0.23 -16.08 -0.88
C PHE A 171 0.91 -15.06 -0.88
N GLY A 172 2.13 -15.46 -0.48
CA GLY A 172 3.33 -14.62 -0.58
C GLY A 172 3.61 -14.12 -2.00
N ASP A 173 3.43 -14.98 -3.01
CA ASP A 173 3.55 -14.59 -4.42
C ASP A 173 2.53 -13.52 -4.79
N THR A 174 1.26 -13.70 -4.42
CA THR A 174 0.23 -12.69 -4.71
C THR A 174 0.53 -11.34 -4.06
N LEU A 175 1.08 -11.31 -2.84
CA LEU A 175 1.47 -10.05 -2.19
C LEU A 175 2.59 -9.34 -2.95
N ILE A 176 3.59 -10.07 -3.44
CA ILE A 176 4.67 -9.51 -4.27
C ILE A 176 4.11 -8.99 -5.60
N PHE A 177 3.23 -9.74 -6.28
CA PHE A 177 2.63 -9.30 -7.53
C PHE A 177 1.78 -8.04 -7.35
N ILE A 178 0.98 -7.98 -6.29
CA ILE A 178 0.21 -6.78 -5.93
C ILE A 178 1.18 -5.60 -5.71
N HIS A 179 2.25 -5.79 -4.93
CA HIS A 179 3.24 -4.74 -4.72
C HIS A 179 3.89 -4.28 -6.03
N TYR A 180 4.31 -5.22 -6.89
CA TYR A 180 4.92 -4.94 -8.18
C TYR A 180 4.01 -4.14 -9.12
N VAL A 181 2.75 -4.56 -9.26
CA VAL A 181 1.74 -3.81 -10.03
C VAL A 181 1.53 -2.41 -9.44
N GLY A 182 1.51 -2.30 -8.11
CA GLY A 182 1.43 -1.02 -7.42
C GLY A 182 2.59 -0.08 -7.78
N VAL A 183 3.82 -0.58 -7.81
CA VAL A 183 5.00 0.18 -8.22
C VAL A 183 4.89 0.65 -9.68
N ILE A 184 4.48 -0.23 -10.59
CA ILE A 184 4.30 0.13 -12.01
C ILE A 184 3.25 1.24 -12.16
N LEU A 185 2.09 1.09 -11.52
CA LEU A 185 0.99 2.05 -11.64
C LEU A 185 1.33 3.41 -11.00
N MET A 186 2.10 3.43 -9.91
CA MET A 186 2.42 4.66 -9.18
C MET A 186 3.65 5.41 -9.70
N GLU A 187 4.71 4.70 -10.12
CA GLU A 187 5.99 5.31 -10.51
C GLU A 187 6.15 5.46 -12.03
N ILE A 188 5.79 4.43 -12.81
CA ILE A 188 6.11 4.40 -14.26
C ILE A 188 5.11 5.24 -15.07
N ARG A 189 3.81 5.21 -14.76
CA ARG A 189 2.80 5.94 -15.55
C ARG A 189 2.90 7.46 -15.45
N HIS A 190 3.50 8.00 -14.40
CA HIS A 190 3.62 9.45 -14.24
C HIS A 190 4.81 10.06 -15.00
N LEU A 191 5.69 9.23 -15.57
CA LEU A 191 6.90 9.68 -16.26
C LEU A 191 6.67 10.07 -17.72
N GLU A 192 5.53 9.74 -18.32
CA GLU A 192 5.21 10.11 -19.68
C GLU A 192 4.81 11.60 -19.74
N PRO A 193 5.54 12.47 -20.45
CA PRO A 193 5.21 13.89 -20.58
C PRO A 193 4.00 14.04 -21.52
N VAL A 194 2.87 14.53 -20.98
CA VAL A 194 1.61 14.68 -21.72
C VAL A 194 1.27 16.16 -21.97
N TYR A 195 1.69 17.04 -21.07
CA TYR A 195 1.35 18.47 -21.10
C TYR A 195 2.61 19.33 -21.20
N TYR A 196 2.42 20.56 -21.70
CA TYR A 196 3.48 21.57 -21.75
C TYR A 196 3.00 22.83 -21.03
N ILE A 197 3.76 23.29 -20.03
CA ILE A 197 3.41 24.44 -19.20
C ILE A 197 4.49 25.51 -19.29
N LYS A 198 4.08 26.78 -19.29
CA LYS A 198 4.97 27.94 -19.22
C LYS A 198 4.72 28.69 -17.92
N ILE A 199 5.73 28.78 -17.08
CA ILE A 199 5.72 29.53 -15.83
C ILE A 199 6.26 30.92 -16.12
N VAL A 200 5.54 31.97 -15.71
CA VAL A 200 5.93 33.38 -15.90
C VAL A 200 5.92 34.07 -14.54
N ARG A 201 7.03 34.71 -14.17
CA ARG A 201 7.14 35.52 -12.96
C ARG A 201 6.64 36.93 -13.23
N SER A 202 5.86 37.47 -12.30
CA SER A 202 5.49 38.90 -12.26
C SER A 202 6.35 39.61 -11.21
N PRO A 203 6.82 40.86 -11.43
CA PRO A 203 6.50 41.77 -12.55
C PRO A 203 7.50 41.77 -13.72
N ASP A 204 8.64 41.10 -13.59
CA ASP A 204 9.77 41.14 -14.53
C ASP A 204 9.55 40.34 -15.82
N GLY A 205 8.57 39.42 -15.84
CA GLY A 205 8.21 38.65 -17.01
C GLY A 205 9.19 37.51 -17.34
N GLU A 206 10.15 37.19 -16.46
CA GLU A 206 11.01 36.01 -16.65
C GLU A 206 10.11 34.78 -16.80
N SER A 207 10.36 33.97 -17.83
CA SER A 207 9.54 32.81 -18.11
C SER A 207 10.34 31.60 -18.53
N ARG A 208 9.88 30.44 -18.08
CA ARG A 208 10.46 29.14 -18.40
C ARG A 208 9.38 28.14 -18.72
N SER A 209 9.68 27.26 -19.65
CA SER A 209 8.72 26.28 -20.15
C SER A 209 9.18 24.87 -19.83
N TYR A 210 8.24 24.02 -19.45
CA TYR A 210 8.50 22.66 -19.00
C TYR A 210 7.49 21.68 -19.58
N SER A 211 7.96 20.48 -19.92
CA SER A 211 7.09 19.33 -20.14
C SER A 211 6.72 18.71 -18.79
N ILE A 212 5.45 18.36 -18.64
CA ILE A 212 4.90 17.79 -17.41
C ILE A 212 4.00 16.59 -17.73
N GLY A 213 4.09 15.55 -16.91
CA GLY A 213 3.21 14.39 -17.03
C GLY A 213 1.78 14.70 -16.58
N GLN A 214 0.93 13.67 -16.59
CA GLN A 214 -0.45 13.81 -16.11
C GLN A 214 -0.48 13.95 -14.58
N LEU A 215 -0.63 15.19 -14.09
CA LEU A 215 -0.72 15.52 -12.67
C LEU A 215 -2.07 16.19 -12.35
N SER A 216 -2.54 16.01 -11.11
CA SER A 216 -3.66 16.83 -10.61
C SER A 216 -3.23 18.30 -10.47
N ILE A 217 -4.17 19.24 -10.59
CA ILE A 217 -3.91 20.70 -10.49
C ILE A 217 -3.10 21.05 -9.23
N GLN A 218 -3.44 20.46 -8.08
CA GLN A 218 -2.73 20.70 -6.82
C GLN A 218 -1.26 20.22 -6.87
N ARG A 219 -1.01 19.05 -7.46
CA ARG A 219 0.35 18.51 -7.60
C ARG A 219 1.15 19.28 -8.64
N ALA A 220 0.50 19.71 -9.72
CA ALA A 220 1.10 20.61 -10.72
C ALA A 220 1.47 21.95 -10.09
N ALA A 221 0.61 22.55 -9.25
CA ALA A 221 0.90 23.80 -8.56
C ALA A 221 2.12 23.68 -7.62
N VAL A 222 2.19 22.63 -6.81
CA VAL A 222 3.36 22.37 -5.93
C VAL A 222 4.63 22.15 -6.77
N TRP A 223 4.53 21.42 -7.88
CA TRP A 223 5.65 21.19 -8.78
C TRP A 223 6.14 22.49 -9.44
N VAL A 224 5.21 23.34 -9.89
CA VAL A 224 5.48 24.67 -10.44
C VAL A 224 6.17 25.56 -9.41
N LEU A 225 5.67 25.60 -8.17
CA LEU A 225 6.29 26.32 -7.06
C LEU A 225 7.70 25.83 -6.78
N GLN A 226 7.91 24.51 -6.76
CA GLN A 226 9.23 23.94 -6.56
C GLN A 226 10.20 24.38 -7.66
N LYS A 227 9.78 24.31 -8.94
CA LYS A 227 10.58 24.80 -10.08
C LYS A 227 10.88 26.28 -9.99
N TYR A 228 9.89 27.07 -9.57
CA TYR A 228 10.06 28.49 -9.32
C TYR A 228 11.17 28.75 -8.30
N TYR A 229 11.11 28.09 -7.12
CA TYR A 229 12.11 28.29 -6.06
C TYR A 229 13.51 27.74 -6.38
N THR A 230 13.63 26.71 -7.22
CA THR A 230 14.94 26.09 -7.51
C THR A 230 15.61 26.62 -8.76
N GLU A 231 14.84 27.10 -9.75
CA GLU A 231 15.39 27.41 -11.07
C GLU A 231 15.35 28.90 -11.42
N PHE A 232 14.39 29.68 -10.92
CA PHE A 232 14.35 31.12 -11.17
C PHE A 232 15.39 31.82 -10.29
N THR A 233 16.03 32.86 -10.83
CA THR A 233 16.99 33.65 -10.07
C THR A 233 16.28 34.40 -8.95
N ILE A 234 16.97 34.67 -7.83
CA ILE A 234 16.40 35.48 -6.76
C ILE A 234 16.23 36.90 -7.30
N TYR A 235 15.02 37.43 -7.20
CA TYR A 235 14.67 38.82 -7.52
C TYR A 235 14.94 39.69 -6.29
#